data_AF-A0A7U3SMX2-F1
#
_entry.id   AF-A0A7U3SMX2-F1
#
_cell.length_a   1.000
_cell.length_b   1.000
_cell.length_c   1.000
_cell.angle_alpha   90.00
_cell.angle_beta   90.00
_cell.angle_gamma   90.00
#
_symmetry.space_group_name_H-M   'P 1'
#
loop_
_entity.id
_entity.type
_entity.pdbx_description
1 polymer ?
#
loop_
_entity_poly.entity_id
_entity_poly.type
_entity_poly.pdbx_seq_one_letter_code
_entity_poly.pdbx_strand_id
1 'polypeptide(L)'
;MISYESDYFFSHTEAAWKLSEIPDPRDPDPVRYALLASFAEALVAAFNWKLEQGLGRGGAQNAGSDAGRLESSPGWTGRVKPLPERLNLRPNDNESADPSFLKRNIEAPMGYLYCV
;
A
#
# COMPACT_ATOMS: atom_id res chain seq x y z
N MET A 1 -2.46 -7.07 14.57
CA MET A 1 -3.05 -7.67 13.36
C MET A 1 -3.12 -6.56 12.33
N ILE A 2 -2.51 -6.73 11.17
CA ILE A 2 -2.30 -5.66 10.16
C ILE A 2 -3.62 -5.01 9.70
N SER A 3 -4.74 -5.71 9.79
CA SER A 3 -6.07 -5.17 9.49
C SER A 3 -6.41 -3.93 10.33
N TYR A 4 -6.15 -3.96 11.65
CA TYR A 4 -6.42 -2.82 12.55
C TYR A 4 -5.58 -1.59 12.20
N GLU A 5 -4.31 -1.80 11.82
CA GLU A 5 -3.41 -0.71 11.42
C GLU A 5 -3.84 -0.10 10.08
N SER A 6 -4.24 -0.93 9.11
CA SER A 6 -4.79 -0.47 7.82
C SER A 6 -6.04 0.39 8.00
N ASP A 7 -6.97 -0.04 8.85
CA ASP A 7 -8.19 0.72 9.15
C ASP A 7 -7.91 2.01 9.91
N TYR A 8 -7.00 1.96 10.89
CA TYR A 8 -6.54 3.14 11.60
C TYR A 8 -5.96 4.17 10.63
N PHE A 9 -5.05 3.77 9.73
CA PHE A 9 -4.47 4.66 8.73
C PHE A 9 -5.50 5.17 7.70
N PHE A 10 -6.46 4.33 7.32
CA PHE A 10 -7.54 4.71 6.41
C PHE A 10 -8.40 5.82 7.01
N SER A 11 -8.67 5.74 8.32
CA SER A 11 -9.50 6.69 9.09
C SER A 11 -8.96 8.13 9.13
N HIS A 12 -7.65 8.31 8.96
CA HIS A 12 -7.01 9.62 9.01
C HIS A 12 -7.17 10.37 7.68
N THR A 13 -7.75 11.57 7.74
CA THR A 13 -8.12 12.37 6.55
C THR A 13 -7.27 13.63 6.38
N GLU A 14 -6.37 13.91 7.31
CA GLU A 14 -5.50 15.08 7.27
C GLU A 14 -4.50 14.99 6.12
N ALA A 15 -4.05 16.13 5.59
CA ALA A 15 -3.15 16.16 4.44
C ALA A 15 -1.85 15.38 4.65
N ALA A 16 -1.34 15.32 5.89
CA ALA A 16 -0.15 14.55 6.25
C ALA A 16 -0.32 13.03 6.09
N TRP A 17 -1.56 12.53 5.99
CA TRP A 17 -1.90 11.13 5.83
C TRP A 17 -2.26 10.75 4.38
N LYS A 18 -2.08 11.67 3.43
CA LYS A 18 -2.14 11.34 2.00
C LYS A 18 -0.98 10.43 1.64
N LEU A 19 -1.27 9.33 0.96
CA LEU A 19 -0.21 8.37 0.61
C LEU A 19 0.79 8.97 -0.40
N SER A 20 0.35 9.90 -1.25
CA SER A 20 1.22 10.63 -2.18
C SER A 20 2.29 11.48 -1.49
N GLU A 21 2.03 11.90 -0.24
CA GLU A 21 2.89 12.80 0.53
C GLU A 21 3.90 12.04 1.41
N ILE A 22 3.93 10.70 1.38
CA ILE A 22 4.91 9.92 2.13
C ILE A 22 6.32 10.30 1.65
N PRO A 23 7.19 10.84 2.52
CA PRO A 23 8.51 11.29 2.13
C PRO A 23 9.39 10.11 1.71
N ASP A 24 10.32 10.37 0.79
CA ASP A 24 11.32 9.39 0.37
C ASP A 24 12.27 9.07 1.53
N PRO A 25 12.31 7.83 2.04
CA PRO A 25 13.17 7.46 3.17
C PRO A 25 14.66 7.45 2.78
N ARG A 26 14.99 7.40 1.48
CA ARG A 26 16.37 7.28 0.96
C ARG A 26 17.17 6.19 1.67
N ASP A 27 16.51 5.05 1.86
CA ASP A 27 17.06 3.94 2.63
C ASP A 27 18.30 3.37 1.92
N PRO A 28 19.46 3.27 2.61
CA PRO A 28 20.68 2.76 1.99
C PRO A 28 20.62 1.24 1.74
N ASP A 29 19.73 0.51 2.42
CA ASP A 29 19.55 -0.91 2.20
C ASP A 29 18.57 -1.13 1.03
N PRO A 30 19.00 -1.73 -0.09
CA PRO A 30 18.15 -1.88 -1.27
C PRO A 30 16.96 -2.81 -1.03
N VAL A 31 17.10 -3.82 -0.16
CA VAL A 31 16.02 -4.75 0.19
C VAL A 31 14.95 -4.02 0.98
N ARG A 32 15.36 -3.28 2.02
CA ARG A 32 14.42 -2.49 2.83
C ARG A 32 13.77 -1.40 2.01
N TYR A 33 14.51 -0.74 1.12
CA TYR A 33 13.96 0.30 0.26
C TYR A 33 12.90 -0.25 -0.72
N ALA A 34 13.16 -1.40 -1.33
CA ALA A 34 12.20 -2.08 -2.19
C ALA A 34 10.94 -2.50 -1.43
N LEU A 35 11.09 -3.01 -0.20
CA LEU A 35 9.95 -3.34 0.66
C LEU A 35 9.09 -2.11 0.96
N LEU A 36 9.69 -1.02 1.44
CA LEU A 36 8.96 0.21 1.77
C LEU A 36 8.21 0.77 0.55
N ALA A 37 8.83 0.73 -0.64
CA ALA A 37 8.19 1.17 -1.87
C ALA A 37 6.99 0.29 -2.24
N SER A 38 7.12 -1.03 -2.11
CA SER A 38 6.04 -1.99 -2.36
C SER A 38 4.90 -1.85 -1.36
N PHE A 39 5.20 -1.62 -0.08
CA PHE A 39 4.18 -1.38 0.94
C PHE A 39 3.39 -0.10 0.67
N ALA A 40 4.05 1.02 0.37
CA ALA A 40 3.35 2.27 0.09
C ALA A 40 2.38 2.15 -1.10
N GLU A 41 2.75 1.39 -2.12
CA GLU A 41 1.88 1.15 -3.29
C GLU A 41 0.76 0.14 -3.00
N ALA A 42 1.03 -0.90 -2.22
CA ALA A 42 0.00 -1.84 -1.79
C ALA A 42 -1.06 -1.14 -0.90
N LEU A 43 -0.66 -0.19 -0.06
CA LEU A 43 -1.59 0.66 0.71
C LEU A 43 -2.48 1.50 -0.21
N VAL A 44 -1.93 2.06 -1.30
CA VAL A 44 -2.74 2.80 -2.29
C VAL A 44 -3.77 1.88 -2.94
N ALA A 45 -3.37 0.68 -3.35
CA ALA A 45 -4.29 -0.30 -3.92
C ALA A 45 -5.40 -0.68 -2.94
N ALA A 46 -5.05 -0.95 -1.67
CA ALA A 46 -6.01 -1.28 -0.62
C ALA A 46 -6.97 -0.12 -0.30
N PHE A 47 -6.47 1.12 -0.21
CA PHE A 47 -7.30 2.29 0.08
C PHE A 47 -8.24 2.60 -1.08
N ASN A 48 -7.75 2.51 -2.32
CA ASN A 48 -8.60 2.68 -3.50
C ASN A 48 -9.65 1.60 -3.60
N TRP A 49 -9.31 0.34 -3.30
CA TRP A 49 -10.31 -0.72 -3.20
C TRP A 49 -11.40 -0.40 -2.16
N LYS A 50 -11.04 0.06 -0.96
CA LYS A 50 -12.00 0.50 0.08
C LYS A 50 -12.89 1.65 -0.42
N LEU A 51 -12.31 2.65 -1.07
CA LEU A 51 -13.05 3.78 -1.67
C LEU A 51 -14.03 3.31 -2.76
N GLU A 52 -13.62 2.36 -3.59
CA GLU A 52 -14.47 1.73 -4.61
C GLU A 52 -15.62 0.92 -4.00
N GLN A 53 -15.44 0.34 -2.80
CA GLN A 53 -16.51 -0.28 -2.01
C GLN A 53 -17.46 0.75 -1.36
N GLY A 54 -17.23 2.05 -1.56
CA GLY A 54 -18.05 3.13 -0.98
C GLY A 54 -17.66 3.51 0.45
N LEU A 55 -16.52 3.01 0.96
CA LEU A 55 -16.02 3.39 2.27
C LEU A 55 -15.32 4.74 2.18
N GLY A 56 -15.79 5.74 2.93
CA GLY A 56 -15.07 7.00 3.07
C GLY A 56 -13.89 6.84 4.03
N ARG A 57 -12.75 7.48 3.74
CA ARG A 57 -11.58 7.51 4.65
C ARG A 57 -12.00 7.82 6.09
N GLY A 58 -12.78 8.87 6.34
CA GLY A 58 -13.23 9.24 7.71
C GLY A 58 -14.32 8.36 8.35
N GLY A 59 -14.59 7.14 7.86
CA GLY A 59 -15.59 6.23 8.43
C GLY A 59 -17.06 6.62 8.20
N ALA A 60 -17.33 7.71 7.48
CA ALA A 60 -18.68 8.11 7.11
C ALA A 60 -19.15 7.35 5.86
N GLN A 61 -20.29 6.67 5.95
CA GLN A 61 -20.89 5.86 4.86
C GLN A 61 -21.48 6.68 3.70
N ASN A 62 -21.22 8.00 3.64
CA ASN A 62 -21.77 8.90 2.62
C ASN A 62 -20.68 9.76 2.00
N ALA A 63 -19.68 9.15 1.36
CA ALA A 63 -18.78 9.86 0.44
C ALA A 63 -19.40 9.83 -0.96
N GLY A 64 -20.48 10.58 -1.17
CA GLY A 64 -21.09 10.75 -2.49
C GLY A 64 -20.06 11.25 -3.50
N SER A 65 -19.86 10.47 -4.57
CA SER A 65 -19.14 10.81 -5.81
C SER A 65 -17.82 11.59 -5.65
N ASP A 66 -16.97 11.18 -4.72
CA ASP A 66 -15.63 11.78 -4.52
C ASP A 66 -14.59 11.18 -5.50
N ALA A 67 -14.93 11.11 -6.79
CA ALA A 67 -14.07 10.56 -7.85
C ALA A 67 -12.70 11.27 -8.00
N GLY A 68 -12.48 12.38 -7.28
CA GLY A 68 -11.21 13.09 -7.17
C GLY A 68 -10.34 12.72 -5.96
N ARG A 69 -10.70 11.70 -5.16
CA ARG A 69 -9.99 11.33 -3.92
C ARG A 69 -9.26 9.98 -3.93
N LEU A 70 -9.15 9.34 -5.09
CA LEU A 70 -8.31 8.15 -5.17
C LEU A 70 -6.89 8.48 -4.71
N GLU A 71 -6.34 7.60 -3.89
CA GLU A 71 -4.97 7.67 -3.45
C GLU A 71 -4.05 7.43 -4.65
N SER A 72 -2.89 8.09 -4.60
CA SER A 72 -1.83 7.92 -5.58
C SER A 72 -0.53 7.56 -4.87
N SER A 73 0.31 6.80 -5.55
CA SER A 73 1.60 6.37 -5.02
C SER A 73 2.54 7.56 -4.80
N PRO A 74 3.37 7.53 -3.75
CA PRO A 74 4.41 8.53 -3.58
C PRO A 74 5.36 8.52 -4.79
N GLY A 75 5.74 9.69 -5.29
CA GLY A 75 6.55 9.80 -6.52
C GLY A 75 7.95 9.16 -6.44
N TRP A 76 8.43 8.81 -5.25
CA TRP A 76 9.71 8.10 -5.08
C TRP A 76 9.59 6.59 -5.35
N THR A 77 8.42 5.97 -5.11
CA THR A 77 8.28 4.50 -5.22
C THR A 77 8.52 4.02 -6.65
N GLY A 78 8.10 4.80 -7.65
CA GLY A 78 8.29 4.51 -9.07
C GLY A 78 9.74 4.50 -9.54
N ARG A 79 10.67 5.05 -8.74
CA ARG A 79 12.12 5.07 -9.05
C ARG A 79 12.87 3.90 -8.44
N VAL A 80 12.24 3.14 -7.54
CA VAL A 80 12.86 2.01 -6.83
C VAL A 80 12.91 0.78 -7.74
N LYS A 81 14.12 0.31 -8.01
CA LYS A 81 14.38 -0.82 -8.91
C LYS A 81 14.02 -2.17 -8.26
N PRO A 82 13.71 -3.20 -9.06
CA PRO A 82 13.57 -4.56 -8.57
C PRO A 82 14.86 -5.09 -7.94
N LEU A 83 14.73 -6.03 -6.99
CA LEU A 83 15.87 -6.71 -6.39
C LEU A 83 16.54 -7.65 -7.39
N PRO A 84 17.88 -7.78 -7.35
CA PRO A 84 18.62 -8.67 -8.24
C PRO A 84 18.27 -10.14 -7.99
N GLU A 85 18.01 -10.50 -6.74
CA GLU A 85 17.59 -11.84 -6.32
C GLU A 85 16.15 -11.80 -5.78
N ARG A 86 15.42 -12.90 -5.99
CA ARG A 86 14.03 -13.02 -5.55
C ARG A 86 13.98 -13.13 -4.03
N LEU A 87 13.28 -12.21 -3.38
CA LEU A 87 13.00 -12.27 -1.95
C LEU A 87 11.66 -12.95 -1.71
N ASN A 88 11.66 -14.12 -1.09
CA ASN A 88 10.43 -14.83 -0.73
C ASN A 88 10.10 -14.62 0.76
N LEU A 89 9.04 -13.84 1.04
CA LEU A 89 8.49 -13.60 2.38
C LEU A 89 7.25 -14.45 2.69
N ARG A 90 6.90 -15.40 1.81
CA ARG A 90 5.74 -16.29 1.94
C ARG A 90 6.10 -17.78 1.77
N PRO A 91 7.07 -18.32 2.53
CA PRO A 91 7.58 -19.67 2.29
C PRO A 91 6.52 -20.78 2.41
N ASN A 92 5.44 -20.56 3.19
CA ASN A 92 4.38 -21.55 3.45
C ASN A 92 2.99 -21.08 3.01
N ASP A 93 2.89 -20.02 2.21
CA ASP A 93 1.62 -19.41 1.83
C ASP A 93 1.38 -19.50 0.31
N ASN A 94 0.23 -20.10 -0.02
CA ASN A 94 -0.21 -20.37 -1.38
C ASN A 94 -1.04 -19.22 -1.97
N GLU A 95 -1.33 -18.17 -1.20
CA GLU A 95 -2.00 -16.97 -1.72
C GLU A 95 -1.19 -16.31 -2.84
N SER A 96 -1.91 -15.63 -3.75
CA SER A 96 -1.29 -14.87 -4.82
C SER A 96 -0.46 -13.72 -4.23
N ALA A 97 0.80 -13.61 -4.66
CA ALA A 97 1.64 -12.50 -4.26
C ALA A 97 1.07 -11.16 -4.76
N ASP A 98 1.21 -10.11 -3.96
CA ASP A 98 0.71 -8.79 -4.30
C ASP A 98 1.48 -8.19 -5.51
N PRO A 99 0.79 -7.63 -6.52
CA PRO A 99 1.43 -7.06 -7.70
C PRO A 99 2.47 -5.97 -7.38
N SER A 100 2.27 -5.18 -6.32
CA SER A 100 3.17 -4.12 -5.87
C SER A 100 4.51 -4.67 -5.38
N PHE A 101 4.53 -5.92 -4.89
CA PHE A 101 5.73 -6.63 -4.46
C PHE A 101 6.35 -7.41 -5.62
N LEU A 102 5.54 -8.07 -6.44
CA LEU A 102 6.02 -8.87 -7.58
C LEU A 102 6.86 -8.04 -8.56
N LYS A 103 6.46 -6.80 -8.85
CA LYS A 103 7.23 -5.93 -9.74
C LYS A 103 8.62 -5.57 -9.22
N ARG A 104 8.90 -5.81 -7.92
CA ARG A 104 10.22 -5.60 -7.30
C ARG A 104 10.97 -6.90 -7.01
N ASN A 105 10.54 -8.02 -7.60
CA ASN A 105 11.10 -9.35 -7.36
C ASN A 105 10.94 -9.80 -5.89
N ILE A 106 9.84 -9.38 -5.25
CA ILE A 106 9.49 -9.75 -3.88
C ILE A 106 8.18 -10.54 -3.91
N GLU A 107 8.13 -11.62 -3.16
CA GLU A 107 6.89 -12.35 -2.89
C GLU A 107 6.46 -12.10 -1.46
N ALA A 108 5.33 -11.43 -1.30
CA ALA A 108 4.76 -11.17 0.02
C ALA A 108 3.23 -11.38 -0.02
N PRO A 109 2.64 -11.93 1.05
CA PRO A 109 1.20 -12.01 1.17
C PRO A 109 0.68 -10.69 1.74
N MET A 110 -0.12 -9.95 0.97
CA MET A 110 -0.71 -8.68 1.41
C MET A 110 -2.23 -8.67 1.35
N GLY A 111 -2.86 -9.85 1.32
CA GLY A 111 -4.32 -9.97 1.36
C GLY A 111 -4.95 -9.27 2.56
N TYR A 112 -4.26 -9.22 3.71
CA TYR A 112 -4.75 -8.56 4.93
C TYR A 112 -4.88 -7.03 4.86
N LEU A 113 -4.29 -6.37 3.85
CA LEU A 113 -4.47 -4.93 3.67
C LEU A 113 -5.87 -4.57 3.16
N TYR A 114 -6.53 -5.53 2.49
CA TYR A 114 -7.85 -5.39 1.87
C TYR A 114 -8.99 -5.82 2.81
N CYS A 115 -8.73 -6.01 4.10
CA CYS A 115 -9.78 -6.31 5.07
C CYS A 115 -10.71 -5.12 5.30
N VAL A 116 -11.97 -5.43 5.61
CA VAL A 116 -13.07 -4.54 6.01
C VAL A 116 -13.55 -4.89 7.41
#